data_AF-A0A8T3T949-F1
#
_entry.id   AF-A0A8T3T949-F1
#
_cell.length_a   1.000
_cell.length_b   1.000
_cell.length_c   1.000
_cell.angle_alpha   90.00
_cell.angle_beta   90.00
_cell.angle_gamma   90.00
#
_symmetry.space_group_name_H-M   'P 1'
#
loop_
_entity.id
_entity.type
_entity.pdbx_description
1 polymer ?
#
loop_
_entity_poly.entity_id
_entity_poly.type
_entity_poly.pdbx_seq_one_letter_code
_entity_poly.pdbx_strand_id
1 'polypeptide(L)'
;MTSEMGRGKADPVRSRRRTGLLLGSLLALLLAVPASAGGWATASLDDGSPPSPTVGEPIQIGFMLHQHGRTPISWEKASVAATNPETGESVDAEARPEGRTGHYVAELTFSSPGTWEWEIRTSQLKMETRLEPLIVRSAPAALAGGGGTNAGEAAVSSAPEAGRMPDALALAFFLAGVVVGAITTLGLSSALAGRRPVAGPRIAATR
;
A
#
# COMPACT_ATOMS: atom_id res chain seq x y z
N MET A 1 -7.70 81.85 -1.31
CA MET A 1 -7.76 80.45 -1.79
C MET A 1 -6.37 79.86 -1.76
N THR A 2 -6.01 79.14 -0.70
CA THR A 2 -4.91 78.15 -0.71
C THR A 2 -5.14 77.23 0.49
N SER A 3 -5.84 76.12 0.25
CA SER A 3 -6.04 75.07 1.24
C SER A 3 -4.85 74.13 1.15
N GLU A 4 -3.90 74.27 2.08
CA GLU A 4 -2.82 73.31 2.27
C GLU A 4 -3.41 72.03 2.88
N MET A 5 -3.57 71.02 2.04
CA MET A 5 -4.10 69.72 2.44
C MET A 5 -2.96 68.92 3.09
N GLY A 6 -2.97 68.85 4.41
CA GLY A 6 -2.03 68.11 5.24
C GLY A 6 -1.96 66.63 4.84
N ARG A 7 -0.91 66.28 4.10
CA ARG A 7 -0.56 64.91 3.74
C ARG A 7 -0.07 64.20 5.00
N GLY A 8 -0.97 63.47 5.67
CA GLY A 8 -0.67 62.66 6.84
C GLY A 8 0.55 61.79 6.62
N LYS A 9 1.65 62.13 7.31
CA LYS A 9 2.93 61.42 7.25
C LYS A 9 2.68 60.05 7.88
N ALA A 10 2.55 59.01 7.05
CA ALA A 10 2.30 57.65 7.51
C ALA A 10 3.36 57.26 8.56
N ASP A 11 2.91 56.90 9.76
CA ASP A 11 3.81 56.64 10.89
C ASP A 11 4.81 55.52 10.56
N PRO A 12 6.13 55.80 10.51
CA PRO A 12 7.14 54.87 10.03
C PRO A 12 7.30 53.62 10.90
N VAL A 13 6.80 53.67 12.14
CA VAL A 13 6.85 52.55 13.08
C VAL A 13 5.79 51.49 12.75
N ARG A 14 4.64 51.92 12.18
CA ARG A 14 3.53 51.02 11.84
C ARG A 14 3.82 50.21 10.57
N SER A 15 4.58 50.77 9.63
CA SER A 15 5.02 50.06 8.42
C SER A 15 6.10 49.01 8.71
N ARG A 16 7.10 49.33 9.53
CA ARG A 16 8.19 48.39 9.90
C ARG A 16 7.68 47.15 10.64
N ARG A 17 6.72 47.30 11.55
CA ARG A 17 6.10 46.17 12.26
C ARG A 17 5.31 45.25 11.32
N ARG A 18 4.60 45.82 10.34
CA ARG A 18 3.88 45.05 9.32
C ARG A 18 4.83 44.30 8.40
N THR A 19 5.90 44.96 7.95
CA THR A 19 6.94 44.32 7.14
C THR A 19 7.60 43.17 7.89
N GLY A 20 7.94 43.34 9.16
CA GLY A 20 8.51 42.28 9.99
C GLY A 20 7.57 41.07 10.15
N LEU A 21 6.27 41.32 10.35
CA LEU A 21 5.26 40.24 10.45
C LEU A 21 5.09 39.48 9.13
N LEU A 22 5.07 40.17 7.99
CA LEU A 22 4.95 39.53 6.68
C LEU A 22 6.20 38.71 6.35
N LEU A 23 7.39 39.25 6.62
CA LEU A 23 8.64 38.53 6.38
C LEU A 23 8.78 37.31 7.28
N GLY A 24 8.42 37.45 8.56
CA GLY A 24 8.40 36.33 9.52
C GLY A 24 7.39 35.25 9.12
N SER A 25 6.20 35.64 8.65
CA SER A 25 5.18 34.69 8.19
C SER A 25 5.62 33.96 6.91
N LEU A 26 6.23 34.67 5.97
CA LEU A 26 6.76 34.07 4.73
C LEU A 26 7.90 33.10 5.04
N LEU A 27 8.81 33.46 5.95
CA LEU A 27 9.90 32.59 6.38
C LEU A 27 9.39 31.35 7.12
N ALA A 28 8.37 31.49 7.96
CA ALA A 28 7.72 30.35 8.62
C ALA A 28 7.05 29.41 7.61
N LEU A 29 6.45 29.94 6.54
CA LEU A 29 5.85 29.15 5.47
C LEU A 29 6.92 28.43 4.61
N LEU A 30 8.05 29.09 4.36
CA LEU A 30 9.22 28.49 3.67
C LEU A 30 9.86 27.36 4.48
N LEU A 31 9.82 27.43 5.81
CA LEU A 31 10.35 26.41 6.72
C LEU A 31 9.31 25.34 7.10
N ALA A 32 8.07 25.47 6.64
CA ALA A 32 7.04 24.46 6.87
C ALA A 32 7.34 23.21 6.03
N VAL A 33 8.11 22.29 6.59
CA VAL A 33 8.26 20.95 6.03
C VAL A 33 6.92 20.22 6.20
N PRO A 34 6.33 19.66 5.12
CA PRO A 34 5.16 18.81 5.26
C PRO A 34 5.50 17.65 6.19
N ALA A 35 4.79 17.52 7.31
CA ALA A 35 4.86 16.32 8.12
C ALA A 35 4.25 15.17 7.30
N SER A 36 5.10 14.38 6.66
CA SER A 36 4.69 13.19 5.92
C SER A 36 4.30 12.10 6.91
N ALA A 37 3.06 12.17 7.41
CA ALA A 37 2.53 11.20 8.37
C ALA A 37 1.93 9.94 7.69
N GLY A 38 2.08 9.78 6.38
CA GLY A 38 1.55 8.64 5.63
C GLY A 38 2.53 8.11 4.60
N GLY A 39 2.66 6.78 4.55
CA GLY A 39 3.62 6.09 3.67
C GLY A 39 3.82 4.61 3.98
N TRP A 40 3.22 4.12 5.07
CA TRP A 40 3.33 2.74 5.50
C TRP A 40 1.96 2.08 5.68
N ALA A 41 1.97 0.76 5.59
CA ALA A 41 0.86 -0.06 6.04
C ALA A 41 1.32 -1.17 6.97
N THR A 42 0.34 -1.68 7.70
CA THR A 42 0.47 -2.90 8.48
C THR A 42 -0.48 -3.95 7.92
N ALA A 43 0.03 -5.16 7.84
CA ALA A 43 -0.80 -6.35 7.69
C ALA A 43 -1.06 -6.99 9.05
N SER A 44 -2.26 -7.53 9.24
CA SER A 44 -2.60 -8.42 10.34
C SER A 44 -3.17 -9.70 9.77
N LEU A 45 -2.64 -10.85 10.17
CA LEU A 45 -3.12 -12.16 9.72
C LEU A 45 -4.49 -12.47 10.33
N ASP A 46 -5.26 -13.29 9.63
CA ASP A 46 -6.50 -13.85 10.19
C ASP A 46 -6.21 -14.84 11.30
N ASP A 47 -7.22 -15.10 12.14
CA ASP A 47 -7.14 -16.10 13.19
C ASP A 47 -6.86 -17.49 12.58
N GLY A 48 -5.78 -18.13 13.05
CA GLY A 48 -5.33 -19.44 12.54
C GLY A 48 -4.49 -19.38 11.25
N SER A 49 -4.20 -18.18 10.74
CA SER A 49 -3.27 -17.94 9.63
C SER A 49 -1.86 -17.56 10.16
N PRO A 50 -0.76 -18.03 9.54
CA PRO A 50 -0.76 -19.02 8.47
C PRO A 50 -1.04 -20.43 9.02
N PRO A 51 -1.68 -21.31 8.23
CA PRO A 51 -1.76 -22.73 8.58
C PRO A 51 -0.36 -23.36 8.56
N SER A 52 -0.18 -24.53 9.15
CA SER A 52 1.10 -25.27 9.13
C SER A 52 1.33 -25.97 7.78
N PRO A 53 2.17 -25.43 6.88
CA PRO A 53 2.29 -25.93 5.52
C PRO A 53 3.01 -27.28 5.43
N THR A 54 2.66 -28.03 4.39
CA THR A 54 3.32 -29.25 3.95
C THR A 54 3.76 -29.05 2.50
N VAL A 55 4.92 -29.59 2.13
CA VAL A 55 5.40 -29.55 0.74
C VAL A 55 4.36 -30.10 -0.22
N GLY A 56 4.14 -29.37 -1.33
CA GLY A 56 3.22 -29.75 -2.40
C GLY A 56 1.73 -29.55 -2.08
N GLU A 57 1.37 -29.19 -0.85
CA GLU A 57 -0.01 -28.86 -0.48
C GLU A 57 -0.23 -27.35 -0.57
N PRO A 58 -1.26 -26.88 -1.32
CA PRO A 58 -1.60 -25.47 -1.35
C PRO A 58 -2.13 -25.04 0.02
N ILE A 59 -1.61 -23.93 0.54
CA ILE A 59 -2.12 -23.25 1.71
C ILE A 59 -2.73 -21.91 1.36
N GLN A 60 -3.69 -21.50 2.16
CA GLN A 60 -4.32 -20.20 2.05
C GLN A 60 -3.88 -19.29 3.21
N ILE A 61 -3.43 -18.09 2.87
CA ILE A 61 -3.05 -17.04 3.83
C ILE A 61 -4.05 -15.90 3.70
N GLY A 62 -4.90 -15.77 4.71
CA GLY A 62 -5.80 -14.64 4.89
C GLY A 62 -5.19 -13.55 5.76
N PHE A 63 -5.39 -12.29 5.36
CA PHE A 63 -4.88 -11.12 6.07
C PHE A 63 -5.65 -9.84 5.78
N MET A 64 -5.56 -8.88 6.70
CA MET A 64 -6.09 -7.53 6.60
C MET A 64 -4.98 -6.50 6.42
N LEU A 65 -5.19 -5.55 5.51
CA LEU A 65 -4.33 -4.39 5.30
C LEU A 65 -4.94 -3.14 5.92
N HIS A 66 -4.12 -2.42 6.69
CA HIS A 66 -4.51 -1.19 7.36
C HIS A 66 -3.56 -0.03 7.04
N GLN A 67 -4.12 1.10 6.62
CA GLN A 67 -3.39 2.34 6.49
C GLN A 67 -3.13 2.94 7.88
N HIS A 68 -1.87 3.32 8.14
CA HIS A 68 -1.44 3.85 9.44
C HIS A 68 -1.85 2.97 10.64
N GLY A 69 -1.97 1.65 10.42
CA GLY A 69 -2.30 0.69 11.47
C GLY A 69 -3.74 0.66 11.94
N ARG A 70 -4.65 1.44 11.34
CA ARG A 70 -6.04 1.56 11.83
C ARG A 70 -7.12 1.43 10.78
N THR A 71 -6.95 2.06 9.63
CA THR A 71 -8.04 2.14 8.64
C THR A 71 -7.90 1.02 7.63
N PRO A 72 -8.86 0.08 7.51
CA PRO A 72 -8.83 -0.94 6.47
C PRO A 72 -8.78 -0.31 5.08
N ILE A 73 -7.94 -0.85 4.20
CA ILE A 73 -7.71 -0.27 2.87
C ILE A 73 -7.57 -1.34 1.81
N SER A 74 -8.23 -1.12 0.67
CA SER A 74 -8.11 -1.97 -0.51
C SER A 74 -7.19 -1.31 -1.54
N TRP A 75 -6.07 -1.97 -1.83
CA TRP A 75 -5.21 -1.68 -2.98
C TRP A 75 -5.44 -2.63 -4.14
N GLU A 76 -5.04 -2.19 -5.33
CA GLU A 76 -5.14 -2.98 -6.55
C GLU A 76 -4.20 -4.19 -6.55
N LYS A 77 -3.05 -4.11 -5.87
CA LYS A 77 -2.04 -5.18 -5.87
C LYS A 77 -1.43 -5.39 -4.48
N ALA A 78 -1.65 -6.59 -3.94
CA ALA A 78 -0.96 -7.12 -2.78
C ALA A 78 -0.44 -8.52 -3.12
N SER A 79 0.65 -8.94 -2.50
CA SER A 79 1.18 -10.30 -2.67
C SER A 79 1.80 -10.82 -1.38
N VAL A 80 2.00 -12.13 -1.30
CA VAL A 80 2.77 -12.78 -0.25
C VAL A 80 4.02 -13.37 -0.88
N ALA A 81 5.19 -12.90 -0.44
CA ALA A 81 6.48 -13.39 -0.90
C ALA A 81 7.16 -14.17 0.21
N ALA A 82 7.74 -15.32 -0.11
CA ALA A 82 8.51 -16.12 0.81
C ALA A 82 9.81 -16.62 0.16
N THR A 83 10.88 -16.69 0.93
CA THR A 83 12.20 -17.17 0.53
C THR A 83 12.71 -18.18 1.54
N ASN A 84 13.23 -19.31 1.05
CA ASN A 84 13.98 -20.27 1.84
C ASN A 84 15.46 -19.84 1.82
N PRO A 85 16.03 -19.37 2.94
CA PRO A 85 17.42 -18.90 2.97
C PRO A 85 18.45 -20.04 2.82
N GLU A 86 18.07 -21.29 3.09
CA GLU A 86 18.97 -22.45 2.98
C GLU A 86 19.12 -22.92 1.53
N THR A 87 18.02 -22.91 0.76
CA THR A 87 18.01 -23.38 -0.64
C THR A 87 18.05 -22.25 -1.66
N GLY A 88 17.70 -21.03 -1.26
CA GLY A 88 17.48 -19.88 -2.15
C GLY A 88 16.14 -19.93 -2.91
N GLU A 89 15.29 -20.93 -2.68
CA GLU A 89 13.98 -21.02 -3.33
C GLU A 89 13.09 -19.85 -2.91
N SER A 90 12.26 -19.35 -3.81
CA SER A 90 11.33 -18.25 -3.53
C SER A 90 9.98 -18.49 -4.19
N VAL A 91 8.92 -18.05 -3.52
CA VAL A 91 7.54 -18.02 -4.02
C VAL A 91 6.98 -16.61 -3.84
N ASP A 92 6.25 -16.10 -4.83
CA ASP A 92 5.52 -14.84 -4.75
C ASP A 92 4.10 -15.09 -5.29
N ALA A 93 3.11 -14.97 -4.41
CA ALA A 93 1.72 -15.26 -4.72
C ALA A 93 0.89 -13.98 -4.63
N GLU A 94 0.23 -13.62 -5.74
CA GLU A 94 -0.69 -12.48 -5.77
C GLU A 94 -1.88 -12.74 -4.83
N ALA A 95 -2.18 -11.77 -3.98
CA ALA A 95 -3.29 -11.82 -3.06
C ALA A 95 -4.51 -11.15 -3.70
N ARG A 96 -5.64 -11.85 -3.69
CA ARG A 96 -6.91 -11.33 -4.19
C ARG A 96 -7.74 -10.71 -3.05
N PRO A 97 -8.42 -9.57 -3.27
CA PRO A 97 -9.39 -9.06 -2.32
C PRO A 97 -10.49 -10.09 -2.05
N GLU A 98 -10.92 -10.24 -0.79
CA GLU A 98 -11.99 -11.17 -0.44
C GLU A 98 -12.84 -10.64 0.72
N GLY A 99 -14.16 -10.65 0.60
CA GLY A 99 -15.04 -10.26 1.71
C GLY A 99 -14.99 -8.77 2.04
N ARG A 100 -14.59 -8.41 3.27
CA ARG A 100 -14.65 -7.02 3.77
C ARG A 100 -13.50 -6.17 3.20
N THR A 101 -13.71 -4.85 3.13
CA THR A 101 -12.68 -3.90 2.67
C THR A 101 -11.36 -4.10 3.40
N GLY A 102 -10.27 -4.16 2.64
CA GLY A 102 -8.91 -4.39 3.12
C GLY A 102 -8.57 -5.83 3.48
N HIS A 103 -9.46 -6.80 3.30
CA HIS A 103 -9.16 -8.22 3.45
C HIS A 103 -8.67 -8.83 2.13
N TYR A 104 -7.64 -9.67 2.23
CA TYR A 104 -6.98 -10.33 1.12
C TYR A 104 -6.69 -11.78 1.43
N VAL A 105 -6.65 -12.58 0.37
CA VAL A 105 -6.32 -13.99 0.43
C VAL A 105 -5.29 -14.32 -0.64
N ALA A 106 -4.19 -14.96 -0.24
CA ALA A 106 -3.18 -15.51 -1.16
C ALA A 106 -3.11 -17.04 -1.03
N GLU A 107 -2.88 -17.72 -2.14
CA GLU A 107 -2.67 -19.16 -2.19
C GLU A 107 -1.20 -19.46 -2.52
N LEU A 108 -0.53 -20.25 -1.67
CA LEU A 108 0.89 -20.57 -1.81
C LEU A 108 1.07 -22.08 -1.80
N THR A 109 1.98 -22.59 -2.64
CA THR A 109 2.46 -23.96 -2.57
C THR A 109 3.97 -23.94 -2.45
N PHE A 110 4.53 -24.67 -1.47
CA PHE A 110 5.96 -24.75 -1.23
C PHE A 110 6.52 -26.06 -1.80
N SER A 111 7.66 -26.00 -2.51
CA SER A 111 8.27 -27.19 -3.12
C SER A 111 9.34 -27.85 -2.24
N SER A 112 9.86 -27.13 -1.25
CA SER A 112 10.87 -27.65 -0.31
C SER A 112 10.48 -27.46 1.15
N PRO A 113 10.83 -28.43 2.02
CA PRO A 113 10.63 -28.29 3.45
C PRO A 113 11.68 -27.33 4.03
N GLY A 114 11.45 -26.85 5.25
CA GLY A 114 12.41 -26.02 5.98
C GLY A 114 11.79 -24.75 6.54
N THR A 115 12.66 -23.83 6.95
CA THR A 115 12.26 -22.53 7.49
C THR A 115 12.24 -21.50 6.37
N TRP A 116 11.13 -20.78 6.23
CA TRP A 116 10.93 -19.76 5.20
C TRP A 116 10.78 -18.40 5.85
N GLU A 117 11.53 -17.43 5.35
CA GLU A 117 11.29 -16.02 5.63
C GLU A 117 10.21 -15.52 4.67
N TRP A 118 9.27 -14.72 5.16
CA TRP A 118 8.16 -14.28 4.32
C TRP A 118 7.64 -12.92 4.74
N GLU A 119 7.01 -12.26 3.77
CA GLU A 119 6.47 -10.91 3.92
C GLU A 119 5.23 -10.73 3.06
N ILE A 120 4.40 -9.79 3.46
CA ILE A 120 3.32 -9.26 2.64
C ILE A 120 3.88 -8.04 1.89
N ARG A 121 3.56 -7.90 0.61
CA ARG A 121 3.99 -6.79 -0.25
C ARG A 121 2.79 -6.05 -0.81
N THR A 122 2.97 -4.76 -1.05
CA THR A 122 1.97 -3.92 -1.73
C THR A 122 2.67 -2.97 -2.69
N SER A 123 1.98 -2.54 -3.74
CA SER A 123 2.57 -1.62 -4.73
C SER A 123 2.55 -0.14 -4.31
N GLN A 124 1.74 0.22 -3.29
CA GLN A 124 1.46 1.62 -2.94
C GLN A 124 2.21 2.08 -1.69
N LEU A 125 2.29 1.24 -0.64
CA LEU A 125 2.87 1.60 0.65
C LEU A 125 3.96 0.63 1.06
N LYS A 126 4.90 1.11 1.89
CA LYS A 126 5.91 0.25 2.52
C LYS A 126 5.25 -0.57 3.63
N MET A 127 5.52 -1.87 3.68
CA MET A 127 5.06 -2.68 4.82
C MET A 127 5.99 -2.49 6.01
N GLU A 128 5.40 -2.37 7.20
CA GLU A 128 6.14 -2.31 8.46
C GLU A 128 6.03 -3.63 9.26
N THR A 129 5.03 -4.46 8.95
CA THR A 129 4.82 -5.74 9.65
C THR A 129 5.94 -6.71 9.32
N ARG A 130 6.68 -7.14 10.36
CA ARG A 130 7.54 -8.32 10.29
C ARG A 130 6.75 -9.56 10.67
N LEU A 131 6.88 -10.62 9.89
CA LEU A 131 6.21 -11.89 10.12
C LEU A 131 7.21 -12.90 10.69
N GLU A 132 6.72 -13.76 11.58
CA GLU A 132 7.51 -14.85 12.13
C GLU A 132 7.82 -15.89 11.03
N PRO A 133 9.00 -16.52 11.02
CA PRO A 133 9.34 -17.52 10.01
C PRO A 133 8.31 -18.66 9.91
N LEU A 134 8.08 -19.12 8.69
CA LEU A 134 7.13 -20.19 8.39
C LEU A 134 7.87 -21.53 8.30
N ILE A 135 7.42 -22.54 9.05
CA ILE A 135 8.01 -23.88 9.03
C ILE A 135 7.22 -24.78 8.09
N VAL A 136 7.81 -25.10 6.93
CA VAL A 136 7.23 -26.01 5.94
C VAL A 136 7.69 -27.44 6.23
N ARG A 137 6.72 -28.33 6.41
CA ARG A 137 6.96 -29.76 6.69
C ARG A 137 7.15 -30.54 5.41
N SER A 138 7.98 -31.59 5.46
CA SER A 138 8.11 -32.53 4.35
C SER A 138 6.78 -33.21 4.05
N ALA A 139 6.49 -33.43 2.78
CA ALA A 139 5.40 -34.30 2.39
C ALA A 139 5.62 -35.70 2.97
N PRO A 140 4.57 -36.39 3.45
CA PRO A 140 4.69 -37.80 3.80
C PRO A 140 5.16 -38.56 2.55
N ALA A 141 6.17 -39.42 2.71
CA ALA A 141 6.58 -40.30 1.63
C ALA A 141 5.35 -41.11 1.19
N ALA A 142 4.85 -40.83 -0.02
CA ALA A 142 3.80 -41.65 -0.61
C ALA A 142 4.28 -43.10 -0.53
N LEU A 143 3.46 -43.97 0.07
CA LEU A 143 3.75 -45.39 0.22
C LEU A 143 4.12 -45.96 -1.17
N ALA A 144 5.42 -46.09 -1.43
CA ALA A 144 5.92 -46.80 -2.57
C ALA A 144 5.67 -48.29 -2.34
N GLY A 145 4.55 -48.81 -2.86
CA GLY A 145 4.26 -50.24 -2.79
C GLY A 145 2.86 -50.64 -3.27
N GLY A 146 2.76 -51.11 -4.51
CA GLY A 146 1.59 -51.86 -5.01
C GLY A 146 1.57 -51.97 -6.53
N GLY A 147 2.35 -52.91 -7.08
CA GLY A 147 2.66 -53.02 -8.50
C GLY A 147 1.57 -53.55 -9.44
N GLY A 148 1.93 -53.59 -10.72
CA GLY A 148 1.13 -54.21 -11.77
C GLY A 148 1.57 -53.73 -13.16
N THR A 149 2.64 -54.31 -13.67
CA THR A 149 3.01 -54.29 -15.09
C THR A 149 1.80 -54.71 -15.95
N ASN A 150 1.36 -53.84 -16.86
CA ASN A 150 0.71 -54.27 -18.09
C ASN A 150 1.46 -53.62 -19.25
N ALA A 151 2.43 -54.38 -19.75
CA ALA A 151 2.88 -54.28 -21.12
C ALA A 151 1.88 -55.03 -22.01
N GLY A 152 1.56 -54.43 -23.15
CA GLY A 152 0.61 -54.91 -24.16
C GLY A 152 -0.45 -53.84 -24.38
N GLU A 153 -0.68 -53.29 -25.57
CA GLU A 153 -0.09 -53.45 -26.88
C GLU A 153 -0.59 -52.24 -27.70
N ALA A 154 0.04 -52.01 -28.84
CA ALA A 154 -0.10 -50.84 -29.70
C ALA A 154 -1.55 -50.42 -30.05
N ALA A 155 -1.76 -49.11 -30.08
CA ALA A 155 -2.64 -48.48 -31.08
C ALA A 155 -1.99 -47.19 -31.57
N VAL A 156 -1.36 -47.33 -32.74
CA VAL A 156 -0.86 -46.26 -33.60
C VAL A 156 -2.06 -45.41 -34.02
N SER A 157 -2.06 -44.12 -33.69
CA SER A 157 -2.94 -43.15 -34.36
C SER A 157 -2.12 -41.94 -34.74
N SER A 158 -1.73 -41.95 -36.01
CA SER A 158 -1.10 -40.90 -36.78
C SER A 158 -1.79 -39.54 -36.61
N ALA A 159 -0.97 -38.50 -36.39
CA ALA A 159 -1.33 -37.10 -36.59
C ALA A 159 -1.54 -36.78 -38.08
N PRO A 160 -2.17 -35.64 -38.39
CA PRO A 160 -1.64 -34.77 -39.44
C PRO A 160 -1.11 -33.46 -38.84
N GLU A 161 0.15 -33.23 -39.18
CA GLU A 161 0.92 -32.00 -39.03
C GLU A 161 0.36 -30.90 -39.94
N ALA A 162 0.07 -29.72 -39.38
CA ALA A 162 -0.01 -28.48 -40.15
C ALA A 162 0.29 -27.29 -39.24
N GLY A 163 1.34 -26.54 -39.55
CA GLY A 163 1.52 -25.17 -39.03
C GLY A 163 2.81 -24.85 -38.29
N ARG A 164 3.93 -25.47 -38.69
CA ARG A 164 5.28 -24.96 -38.40
C ARG A 164 5.44 -23.56 -39.04
N MET A 165 5.68 -22.52 -38.24
CA MET A 165 6.48 -21.36 -38.67
C MET A 165 7.35 -20.81 -37.51
N PRO A 166 8.52 -20.23 -37.83
CA PRO A 166 9.73 -20.29 -37.00
C PRO A 166 10.06 -19.02 -36.22
N ASP A 167 11.05 -19.16 -35.33
CA ASP A 167 11.77 -18.12 -34.60
C ASP A 167 12.14 -16.88 -35.43
N ALA A 168 11.97 -15.69 -34.86
CA ALA A 168 13.00 -14.62 -34.84
C ALA A 168 12.49 -13.32 -34.19
N LEU A 169 13.45 -12.60 -33.60
CA LEU A 169 13.46 -11.17 -33.21
C LEU A 169 12.74 -10.87 -31.89
N ALA A 170 13.43 -10.77 -30.75
CA ALA A 170 14.48 -9.81 -30.42
C ALA A 170 14.15 -8.36 -30.84
N LEU A 171 14.22 -7.47 -29.85
CA LEU A 171 14.26 -6.00 -29.93
C LEU A 171 12.91 -5.26 -29.87
N ALA A 172 12.67 -4.51 -28.80
CA ALA A 172 12.67 -3.03 -28.89
C ALA A 172 12.44 -2.38 -27.52
N PHE A 173 13.35 -1.47 -27.20
CA PHE A 173 13.23 -0.41 -26.21
C PHE A 173 11.95 0.41 -26.44
N PHE A 174 11.31 0.84 -25.35
CA PHE A 174 10.58 2.11 -25.35
C PHE A 174 11.03 2.98 -24.19
N LEU A 175 11.74 4.03 -24.58
CA LEU A 175 12.13 5.18 -23.78
C LEU A 175 11.26 6.35 -24.30
N ALA A 176 10.38 6.87 -23.45
CA ALA A 176 9.73 8.18 -23.55
C ALA A 176 9.03 8.38 -22.19
N GLY A 177 9.37 9.31 -21.31
CA GLY A 177 9.79 10.69 -21.55
C GLY A 177 8.53 11.55 -21.69
N VAL A 178 8.04 12.17 -20.61
CA VAL A 178 7.40 13.50 -20.59
C VAL A 178 7.42 14.03 -19.14
N VAL A 179 8.11 15.16 -18.96
CA VAL A 179 7.97 16.11 -17.85
C VAL A 179 6.84 17.10 -18.22
N VAL A 180 6.20 17.69 -17.20
CA VAL A 180 5.16 18.75 -17.23
C VAL A 180 3.73 18.20 -17.36
N GLY A 181 2.77 18.56 -16.51
CA GLY A 181 2.75 19.50 -15.40
C GLY A 181 1.32 19.73 -14.91
N ALA A 182 1.22 20.60 -13.89
CA ALA A 182 0.02 21.29 -13.41
C ALA A 182 -1.13 20.44 -12.83
N ILE A 183 -1.71 20.95 -11.74
CA ILE A 183 -3.16 21.03 -11.43
C ILE A 183 -3.25 21.63 -10.01
N THR A 184 -3.24 22.96 -9.95
CA THR A 184 -4.40 23.85 -9.73
C THR A 184 -4.74 24.02 -8.25
N THR A 185 -4.42 25.22 -7.77
CA THR A 185 -5.11 25.90 -6.67
C THR A 185 -6.61 25.95 -6.96
N LEU A 186 -7.40 25.13 -6.28
CA LEU A 186 -8.83 25.38 -6.12
C LEU A 186 -9.05 25.86 -4.68
N GLY A 187 -9.40 27.14 -4.58
CA GLY A 187 -9.92 27.70 -3.34
C GLY A 187 -11.24 27.04 -2.99
N LEU A 188 -11.38 26.62 -1.74
CA LEU A 188 -12.68 26.38 -1.14
C LEU A 188 -12.92 27.44 -0.07
N SER A 189 -13.57 28.53 -0.49
CA SER A 189 -14.27 29.42 0.41
C SER A 189 -15.32 28.61 1.15
N SER A 190 -15.14 28.42 2.46
CA SER A 190 -16.23 28.02 3.36
C SER A 190 -16.48 29.15 4.34
N ALA A 191 -17.51 29.93 4.01
CA ALA A 191 -18.22 30.76 4.95
C ALA A 191 -18.97 29.86 5.94
N LEU A 192 -18.68 29.98 7.23
CA LEU A 192 -19.68 29.80 8.29
C LEU A 192 -19.59 31.03 9.19
N ALA A 193 -20.52 31.98 9.04
CA ALA A 193 -21.84 31.94 9.67
C ALA A 193 -21.71 31.96 11.20
N GLY A 194 -22.05 33.13 11.75
CA GLY A 194 -21.83 33.47 13.14
C GLY A 194 -22.52 32.55 14.13
N ARG A 195 -21.76 32.15 15.16
CA ARG A 195 -22.34 31.76 16.44
C ARG A 195 -22.45 32.99 17.32
N ARG A 196 -23.70 33.44 17.51
CA ARG A 196 -24.06 34.35 18.60
C ARG A 196 -23.75 33.65 19.93
N PRO A 197 -23.17 34.35 20.92
CA PRO A 197 -23.06 33.82 22.28
C PRO A 197 -24.45 33.70 22.89
N VAL A 198 -24.80 32.49 23.34
CA VAL A 198 -25.99 32.25 24.17
C VAL A 198 -25.72 32.84 25.54
N ALA A 199 -26.52 33.83 25.92
CA ALA A 199 -26.55 34.38 27.26
C ALA A 199 -27.03 33.30 28.25
N GLY A 200 -26.17 32.97 29.22
CA GLY A 200 -26.55 32.15 30.37
C GLY A 200 -27.45 32.92 31.35
N PRO A 201 -28.29 32.22 32.13
CA PRO A 201 -29.31 32.82 32.97
C PRO A 201 -28.72 33.60 34.16
N ARG A 202 -29.28 34.78 34.42
CA ARG A 202 -29.10 35.53 35.67
C ARG A 202 -29.75 34.74 36.80
N ILE A 203 -28.96 34.22 37.73
CA ILE A 203 -29.48 33.78 39.03
C ILE A 203 -29.72 35.04 39.86
N ALA A 204 -31.00 35.33 40.10
CA ALA A 204 -31.43 36.26 41.12
C ALA A 204 -31.18 35.62 42.50
N ALA A 205 -30.30 36.22 43.29
CA ALA A 205 -30.21 35.92 44.70
C ALA A 205 -31.14 36.87 45.46
N THR A 206 -32.26 36.32 45.92
CA THR A 206 -33.12 36.89 46.94
C THR A 206 -32.54 36.49 48.30
N ARG A 207 -32.00 37.43 49.07
CA ARG A 207 -32.26 37.61 50.51
C ARG A 207 -31.57 38.85 51.05
#